data_AF-A0AAN8MM46-F1
#
_entry.id   AF-A0AAN8MM46-F1
#
_cell.length_a   1.000
_cell.length_b   1.000
_cell.length_c   1.000
_cell.angle_alpha   90.00
_cell.angle_beta   90.00
_cell.angle_gamma   90.00
#
_symmetry.space_group_name_H-M   'P 1'
#
loop_
_entity.id
_entity.type
_entity.pdbx_description
1 polymer ?
#
loop_
_entity_poly.entity_id
_entity_poly.type
_entity_poly.pdbx_seq_one_letter_code
_entity_poly.pdbx_strand_id
1 'polypeptide(L)'
;MQLSLASNSLGLLRAARLRPTVLASEPAFRSITQFRSHTAVAFAPAVPHDVEPEPEVPQNLDRQQNARRILHDAVAATAPRQNWTREEISAIYYQPLLELAHQSSLVHRRFHSPGEVQLCTLMNIKTGGCTEDCSYCAQATRYQDGTGLEAKRVETVESVLAAARVAKANGSTRFCMGAAWRDMRGRKNSLKNIVEMVKGVKGMGMEVCVTLGMIDGEQAKQLKDAGLTAYNHNVDTSREFYPNVITTRTYDERLKTLSHVRDAGINVCSGGILGLGETSEDRIGLLHTVSTLPSHPESFPVNALVPIKGTPLGDTPPIPFPSVLRTIATARIIMPATIIRIAAGRKTMSEEKQALCFMAGANAIFTGEKMLTTDCNGWDEDSAMFGRWGLVPMKSFEKKPVQGVGYVDAAMS
;
A
#
# COMPACT_ATOMS: atom_id res chain seq x y z
N MET A 1 24.15 -8.31 -62.34
CA MET A 1 22.74 -8.41 -62.76
C MET A 1 22.44 -9.88 -62.97
N GLN A 2 21.41 -10.43 -62.30
CA GLN A 2 20.85 -11.80 -62.38
C GLN A 2 21.69 -13.05 -61.99
N LEU A 3 21.21 -13.70 -60.91
CA LEU A 3 20.89 -15.14 -60.70
C LEU A 3 21.75 -16.27 -61.31
N SER A 4 22.06 -17.29 -60.49
CA SER A 4 21.64 -18.71 -60.69
C SER A 4 22.41 -19.75 -59.83
N LEU A 5 21.65 -20.64 -59.15
CA LEU A 5 21.76 -22.12 -58.93
C LEU A 5 23.11 -22.76 -58.54
N ALA A 6 23.26 -23.95 -57.92
CA ALA A 6 22.52 -24.92 -57.08
C ALA A 6 23.46 -26.16 -56.99
N SER A 7 23.53 -26.93 -55.88
CA SER A 7 23.63 -28.42 -55.87
C SER A 7 24.02 -29.06 -54.52
N ASN A 8 23.12 -29.92 -54.02
CA ASN A 8 23.20 -31.22 -53.32
C ASN A 8 24.48 -31.72 -52.60
N SER A 9 24.29 -32.38 -51.43
CA SER A 9 24.43 -33.86 -51.24
C SER A 9 24.19 -34.32 -49.78
N LEU A 10 23.53 -35.48 -49.62
CA LEU A 10 23.16 -36.21 -48.40
C LEU A 10 24.29 -37.12 -47.85
N GLY A 11 24.26 -37.45 -46.55
CA GLY A 11 25.02 -38.55 -45.94
C GLY A 11 24.52 -38.96 -44.53
N LEU A 12 24.25 -40.26 -44.34
CA LEU A 12 23.66 -40.97 -43.19
C LEU A 12 24.52 -41.03 -41.89
N LEU A 13 23.90 -41.35 -40.73
CA LEU A 13 24.31 -42.38 -39.73
C LEU A 13 23.31 -42.44 -38.54
N ARG A 14 22.47 -43.49 -38.44
CA ARG A 14 22.51 -44.69 -37.55
C ARG A 14 22.27 -44.48 -36.04
N ALA A 15 21.26 -45.20 -35.54
CA ALA A 15 20.88 -45.40 -34.14
C ALA A 15 21.54 -46.64 -33.52
N ALA A 16 21.76 -46.64 -32.20
CA ALA A 16 21.94 -47.85 -31.40
C ALA A 16 21.49 -47.63 -29.93
N ARG A 17 20.71 -48.59 -29.43
CA ARG A 17 20.21 -48.75 -28.04
C ARG A 17 21.29 -49.39 -27.17
N LEU A 18 21.26 -49.16 -25.84
CA LEU A 18 21.69 -50.13 -24.81
C LEU A 18 21.00 -49.81 -23.45
N ARG A 19 20.49 -50.85 -22.77
CA ARG A 19 20.16 -50.93 -21.32
C ARG A 19 21.02 -52.09 -20.72
N PRO A 20 20.85 -52.52 -19.45
CA PRO A 20 21.42 -51.96 -18.20
C PRO A 20 22.24 -53.03 -17.42
N THR A 21 23.04 -52.65 -16.40
CA THR A 21 23.38 -53.58 -15.30
C THR A 21 23.90 -52.88 -14.05
N VAL A 22 23.50 -53.45 -12.91
CA VAL A 22 23.76 -53.10 -11.51
C VAL A 22 25.09 -53.72 -11.04
N LEU A 23 25.82 -53.05 -10.14
CA LEU A 23 26.55 -53.68 -9.01
C LEU A 23 27.03 -52.62 -8.01
N ALA A 24 26.98 -53.01 -6.74
CA ALA A 24 27.10 -52.20 -5.53
C ALA A 24 28.55 -52.06 -5.01
N SER A 25 28.81 -51.01 -4.22
CA SER A 25 29.74 -51.03 -3.06
C SER A 25 29.67 -49.71 -2.27
N GLU A 26 29.44 -49.80 -0.96
CA GLU A 26 29.61 -48.71 0.02
C GLU A 26 31.09 -48.32 0.21
N PRO A 27 31.38 -47.17 0.87
CA PRO A 27 31.81 -47.32 2.28
C PRO A 27 31.32 -46.22 3.26
N ALA A 28 30.97 -46.70 4.45
CA ALA A 28 31.21 -46.15 5.80
C ALA A 28 31.37 -44.63 6.00
N PHE A 29 30.33 -43.97 6.53
CA PHE A 29 30.43 -42.69 7.23
C PHE A 29 30.43 -42.91 8.75
N ARG A 30 31.53 -42.50 9.41
CA ARG A 30 31.62 -42.41 10.87
C ARG A 30 30.85 -41.18 11.37
N SER A 31 29.93 -41.43 12.29
CA SER A 31 29.20 -40.45 13.10
C SER A 31 30.16 -39.62 13.97
N ILE A 32 30.11 -38.29 13.84
CA ILE A 32 30.46 -37.35 14.92
C ILE A 32 29.24 -36.47 15.14
N THR A 33 28.53 -36.77 16.23
CA THR A 33 27.41 -36.02 16.77
C THR A 33 27.93 -34.75 17.45
N GLN A 34 27.65 -33.58 16.87
CA GLN A 34 27.69 -32.31 17.59
C GLN A 34 26.29 -31.71 17.57
N PHE A 35 25.57 -31.90 18.68
CA PHE A 35 24.31 -31.21 18.95
C PHE A 35 24.61 -29.72 19.16
N ARG A 36 24.18 -28.87 18.22
CA ARG A 36 23.86 -27.48 18.50
C ARG A 36 22.35 -27.32 18.39
N SER A 37 21.76 -26.94 19.51
CA SER A 37 20.34 -26.61 19.66
C SER A 37 19.97 -25.42 18.78
N HIS A 38 19.30 -25.70 17.67
CA HIS A 38 18.47 -24.70 17.01
C HIS A 38 17.09 -24.74 17.66
N THR A 39 16.77 -23.73 18.45
CA THR A 39 15.40 -23.40 18.82
C THR A 39 14.68 -22.99 17.53
N ALA A 40 14.04 -23.97 16.89
CA ALA A 40 13.08 -23.71 15.84
C ALA A 40 11.91 -22.94 16.47
N VAL A 41 11.74 -21.69 16.08
CA VAL A 41 10.49 -20.97 16.33
C VAL A 41 9.44 -21.69 15.49
N ALA A 42 8.61 -22.50 16.15
CA ALA A 42 7.48 -23.14 15.50
C ALA A 42 6.53 -22.05 15.03
N PHE A 43 6.54 -21.77 13.72
CA PHE A 43 5.44 -21.04 13.09
C PHE A 43 4.20 -21.91 13.23
N ALA A 44 3.15 -21.36 13.85
CA ALA A 44 1.84 -21.98 13.86
C ALA A 44 1.44 -22.31 12.41
N PRO A 45 0.83 -23.47 12.14
CA PRO A 45 0.37 -23.81 10.81
C PRO A 45 -0.55 -22.71 10.30
N ALA A 46 -0.38 -22.34 9.03
CA ALA A 46 -1.26 -21.40 8.35
C ALA A 46 -2.72 -21.86 8.55
N VAL A 47 -3.51 -21.04 9.23
CA VAL A 47 -4.96 -21.20 9.24
C VAL A 47 -5.38 -21.16 7.77
N PRO A 48 -6.14 -22.15 7.27
CA PRO A 48 -6.69 -22.08 5.93
C PRO A 48 -7.33 -20.71 5.76
N HIS A 49 -7.09 -20.05 4.61
CA HIS A 49 -7.84 -18.86 4.27
C HIS A 49 -9.30 -19.28 4.22
N ASP A 50 -10.02 -19.02 5.29
CA ASP A 50 -11.45 -19.08 5.28
C ASP A 50 -11.84 -18.18 4.10
N VAL A 51 -12.43 -18.81 3.08
CA VAL A 51 -13.55 -18.18 2.41
C VAL A 51 -14.55 -18.00 3.56
N GLU A 52 -14.39 -16.95 4.36
CA GLU A 52 -15.34 -16.61 5.39
C GLU A 52 -16.68 -16.61 4.64
N PRO A 53 -17.66 -17.44 5.07
CA PRO A 53 -18.99 -17.36 4.48
C PRO A 53 -19.38 -15.88 4.52
N GLU A 54 -19.99 -15.39 3.44
CA GLU A 54 -20.47 -14.02 3.44
C GLU A 54 -21.22 -13.77 4.74
N PRO A 55 -20.86 -12.71 5.50
CA PRO A 55 -21.30 -12.56 6.87
C PRO A 55 -22.82 -12.67 6.90
N GLU A 56 -23.32 -13.64 7.67
CA GLU A 56 -24.75 -13.90 7.73
C GLU A 56 -25.47 -12.61 8.13
N VAL A 57 -26.39 -12.17 7.28
CA VAL A 57 -27.22 -10.99 7.56
C VAL A 57 -27.88 -11.23 8.92
N PRO A 58 -27.68 -10.36 9.94
CA PRO A 58 -28.12 -10.63 11.30
C PRO A 58 -29.60 -11.00 11.31
N GLN A 59 -29.99 -12.21 11.73
CA GLN A 59 -31.40 -12.65 11.71
C GLN A 59 -32.30 -11.84 12.66
N ASN A 60 -31.69 -11.04 13.54
CA ASN A 60 -32.37 -10.13 14.45
C ASN A 60 -32.78 -8.83 13.72
N LEU A 61 -34.10 -8.64 13.54
CA LEU A 61 -34.70 -7.50 12.85
C LEU A 61 -34.26 -6.15 13.41
N ASP A 62 -34.12 -6.01 14.73
CA ASP A 62 -33.72 -4.74 15.36
C ASP A 62 -32.28 -4.38 15.01
N ARG A 63 -31.39 -5.38 14.95
CA ARG A 63 -30.00 -5.18 14.50
C ARG A 63 -29.95 -4.76 13.04
N GLN A 64 -30.77 -5.37 12.18
CA GLN A 64 -30.85 -4.98 10.76
C GLN A 64 -31.37 -3.55 10.59
N GLN A 65 -32.43 -3.18 11.32
CA GLN A 65 -32.99 -1.83 11.29
C GLN A 65 -31.98 -0.79 11.77
N ASN A 66 -31.28 -1.08 12.88
CA ASN A 66 -30.22 -0.21 13.38
C ASN A 66 -29.08 -0.05 12.36
N ALA A 67 -28.63 -1.15 11.74
CA ALA A 67 -27.57 -1.08 10.74
C ALA A 67 -27.97 -0.27 9.50
N ARG A 68 -29.22 -0.39 9.03
CA ARG A 68 -29.76 0.42 7.94
C ARG A 68 -29.82 1.90 8.30
N ARG A 69 -30.22 2.24 9.53
CA ARG A 69 -30.21 3.62 10.02
C ARG A 69 -28.80 4.19 10.04
N ILE A 70 -27.83 3.45 10.59
CA ILE A 70 -26.42 3.88 10.63
C ILE A 70 -25.89 4.15 9.22
N LEU A 71 -26.14 3.23 8.27
CA LEU A 71 -25.74 3.42 6.87
C LEU A 71 -26.42 4.66 6.26
N HIS A 72 -27.73 4.81 6.44
CA HIS A 72 -28.49 5.94 5.91
C HIS A 72 -27.93 7.27 6.43
N ASP A 73 -27.69 7.38 7.74
CA ASP A 73 -27.18 8.61 8.35
C ASP A 73 -25.76 8.91 7.89
N ALA A 74 -24.92 7.87 7.75
CA ALA A 74 -23.58 7.99 7.19
C ALA A 74 -23.59 8.51 5.75
N VAL A 75 -24.47 7.97 4.91
CA VAL A 75 -24.60 8.38 3.50
C VAL A 75 -25.25 9.76 3.37
N ALA A 76 -26.13 10.16 4.29
CA ALA A 76 -26.76 11.47 4.28
C ALA A 76 -25.82 12.59 4.79
N ALA A 77 -24.73 12.25 5.48
CA ALA A 77 -23.82 13.22 6.06
C ALA A 77 -23.22 14.20 5.02
N THR A 78 -23.25 15.49 5.35
CA THR A 78 -22.69 16.57 4.51
C THR A 78 -21.29 17.02 4.95
N ALA A 79 -20.81 16.50 6.09
CA ALA A 79 -19.47 16.79 6.62
C ALA A 79 -18.85 15.53 7.24
N PRO A 80 -17.50 15.42 7.28
CA PRO A 80 -16.81 14.35 7.99
C PRO A 80 -17.03 14.42 9.52
N ARG A 81 -17.04 13.27 10.19
CA ARG A 81 -17.00 13.14 11.65
C ARG A 81 -15.93 12.13 12.07
N GLN A 82 -15.36 12.29 13.26
CA GLN A 82 -14.25 11.46 13.77
C GLN A 82 -14.64 10.56 14.95
N ASN A 83 -15.92 10.53 15.34
CA ASN A 83 -16.42 9.78 16.50
C ASN A 83 -17.05 8.43 16.11
N TRP A 84 -16.56 7.78 15.05
CA TRP A 84 -17.04 6.47 14.63
C TRP A 84 -16.80 5.43 15.71
N THR A 85 -17.80 4.60 16.02
CA THR A 85 -17.59 3.40 16.82
C THR A 85 -17.29 2.19 15.94
N ARG A 86 -16.67 1.15 16.50
CA ARG A 86 -16.45 -0.11 15.76
C ARG A 86 -17.75 -0.75 15.33
N GLU A 87 -18.80 -0.65 16.14
CA GLU A 87 -20.13 -1.17 15.85
C GLU A 87 -20.78 -0.43 14.68
N GLU A 88 -20.63 0.89 14.59
CA GLU A 88 -21.11 1.67 13.45
C GLU A 88 -20.39 1.31 12.16
N ILE A 89 -19.07 1.18 12.21
CA ILE A 89 -18.27 0.77 11.05
C ILE A 89 -18.61 -0.66 10.65
N SER A 90 -18.78 -1.57 11.61
CA SER A 90 -19.20 -2.96 11.37
C SER A 90 -20.58 -3.01 10.69
N ALA A 91 -21.53 -2.20 11.16
CA ALA A 91 -22.86 -2.09 10.58
C ALA A 91 -22.87 -1.62 9.11
N ILE A 92 -21.91 -0.77 8.72
CA ILE A 92 -21.69 -0.35 7.33
C ILE A 92 -20.93 -1.44 6.55
N TYR A 93 -19.84 -1.94 7.13
CA TYR A 93 -18.92 -2.88 6.50
C TYR A 93 -19.62 -4.16 6.07
N TYR A 94 -20.59 -4.65 6.86
CA TYR A 94 -21.33 -5.89 6.60
C TYR A 94 -22.61 -5.73 5.75
N GLN A 95 -22.85 -4.56 5.16
CA GLN A 95 -23.96 -4.39 4.21
C GLN A 95 -23.77 -5.26 2.96
N PRO A 96 -24.85 -5.63 2.24
CA PRO A 96 -24.72 -6.33 0.95
C PRO A 96 -23.75 -5.58 0.02
N LEU A 97 -22.79 -6.28 -0.57
CA LEU A 97 -21.62 -5.64 -1.20
C LEU A 97 -21.97 -4.64 -2.30
N LEU A 98 -22.96 -4.97 -3.14
CA LEU A 98 -23.41 -4.09 -4.21
C LEU A 98 -24.12 -2.85 -3.69
N GLU A 99 -24.92 -3.01 -2.63
CA GLU A 99 -25.57 -1.89 -1.95
C GLU A 99 -24.53 -0.97 -1.30
N LEU A 100 -23.56 -1.55 -0.59
CA LEU A 100 -22.45 -0.82 0.00
C LEU A 100 -21.67 -0.01 -1.05
N ALA A 101 -21.34 -0.62 -2.19
CA ALA A 101 -20.64 0.04 -3.28
C ALA A 101 -21.49 1.18 -3.90
N HIS A 102 -22.80 0.95 -4.08
CA HIS A 102 -23.72 1.97 -4.59
C HIS A 102 -23.78 3.19 -3.65
N GLN A 103 -24.05 2.97 -2.37
CA GLN A 103 -24.13 4.02 -1.35
C GLN A 103 -22.81 4.79 -1.23
N SER A 104 -21.69 4.08 -1.28
CA SER A 104 -20.36 4.68 -1.31
C SER A 104 -20.14 5.58 -2.53
N SER A 105 -20.66 5.20 -3.70
CA SER A 105 -20.61 6.02 -4.92
C SER A 105 -21.37 7.34 -4.75
N LEU A 106 -22.52 7.32 -4.06
CA LEU A 106 -23.28 8.54 -3.76
C LEU A 106 -22.48 9.50 -2.87
N VAL A 107 -21.83 8.97 -1.84
CA VAL A 107 -20.92 9.74 -0.98
C VAL A 107 -19.76 10.29 -1.79
N HIS A 108 -19.12 9.47 -2.62
CA HIS A 108 -18.01 9.90 -3.46
C HIS A 108 -18.37 11.09 -4.36
N ARG A 109 -19.50 11.03 -5.05
CA ARG A 109 -20.00 12.10 -5.94
C ARG A 109 -20.34 13.40 -5.20
N ARG A 110 -20.65 13.34 -3.91
CA ARG A 110 -20.92 14.53 -3.09
C ARG A 110 -19.64 15.25 -2.69
N PHE A 111 -18.58 14.51 -2.40
CA PHE A 111 -17.34 15.06 -1.83
C PHE A 111 -16.19 15.19 -2.84
N HIS A 112 -16.31 14.56 -4.01
CA HIS A 112 -15.27 14.52 -5.03
C HIS A 112 -15.86 14.64 -6.43
N SER A 113 -15.04 15.14 -7.37
CA SER A 113 -15.29 15.01 -8.80
C SER A 113 -15.14 13.53 -9.18
N PRO A 114 -16.21 12.85 -9.62
CA PRO A 114 -16.23 11.38 -9.71
C PRO A 114 -15.36 10.80 -10.83
N GLY A 115 -14.97 11.62 -11.81
CA GLY A 115 -14.07 11.22 -12.89
C GLY A 115 -12.60 11.51 -12.61
N GLU A 116 -12.27 12.23 -11.54
CA GLU A 116 -10.91 12.67 -11.25
C GLU A 116 -10.16 11.66 -10.38
N VAL A 117 -9.00 11.24 -10.88
CA VAL A 117 -8.11 10.32 -10.16
C VAL A 117 -6.75 10.96 -9.95
N GLN A 118 -6.27 10.99 -8.70
CA GLN A 118 -4.93 11.47 -8.40
C GLN A 118 -3.87 10.47 -8.84
N LEU A 119 -2.93 10.93 -9.66
CA LEU A 119 -1.79 10.15 -10.15
C LEU A 119 -0.54 10.43 -9.32
N CYS A 120 -0.05 9.39 -8.64
CA CYS A 120 1.18 9.47 -7.84
C CYS A 120 2.28 8.59 -8.46
N THR A 121 3.51 9.08 -8.59
CA THR A 121 4.66 8.20 -8.90
C THR A 121 5.51 8.04 -7.66
N LEU A 122 5.96 6.81 -7.38
CA LEU A 122 6.77 6.47 -6.21
C LEU A 122 8.16 6.00 -6.64
N MET A 123 9.20 6.59 -6.06
CA MET A 123 10.58 6.15 -6.22
C MET A 123 11.10 5.54 -4.92
N ASN A 124 11.76 4.38 -5.01
CA ASN A 124 12.54 3.83 -3.91
C ASN A 124 13.90 4.53 -3.85
N ILE A 125 14.02 5.53 -2.99
CA ILE A 125 15.23 6.34 -2.88
C ILE A 125 16.29 5.70 -1.99
N LYS A 126 15.95 4.64 -1.23
CA LYS A 126 16.91 3.81 -0.50
C LYS A 126 16.34 2.40 -0.37
N THR A 127 16.94 1.45 -1.08
CA THR A 127 16.44 0.06 -1.16
C THR A 127 17.13 -0.87 -0.16
N GLY A 128 16.36 -1.80 0.42
CA GLY A 128 16.88 -2.90 1.25
C GLY A 128 17.53 -2.42 2.56
N GLY A 129 18.17 -3.32 3.31
CA GLY A 129 18.91 -2.95 4.53
C GLY A 129 18.03 -2.30 5.62
N CYS A 130 16.75 -2.65 5.70
CA CYS A 130 15.84 -2.18 6.74
C CYS A 130 15.93 -3.08 7.97
N THR A 131 16.03 -2.48 9.15
CA THR A 131 16.12 -3.20 10.44
C THR A 131 14.78 -3.72 10.96
N GLU A 132 13.68 -3.36 10.30
CA GLU A 132 12.33 -3.82 10.65
C GLU A 132 12.10 -5.27 10.22
N ASP A 133 11.11 -5.92 10.84
CA ASP A 133 10.78 -7.33 10.62
C ASP A 133 9.39 -7.54 9.99
N CYS A 134 8.90 -6.59 9.20
CA CYS A 134 7.57 -6.69 8.61
C CYS A 134 7.45 -7.95 7.75
N SER A 135 6.55 -8.86 8.12
CA SER A 135 6.40 -10.20 7.53
C SER A 135 6.05 -10.20 6.03
N TYR A 136 5.60 -9.07 5.48
CA TYR A 136 5.29 -8.86 4.06
C TYR A 136 6.39 -8.16 3.26
N CYS A 137 7.42 -7.58 3.91
CA CYS A 137 8.30 -6.61 3.26
C CYS A 137 9.61 -7.22 2.79
N ALA A 138 9.85 -7.20 1.48
CA ALA A 138 11.10 -7.71 0.90
C ALA A 138 12.35 -6.89 1.26
N GLN A 139 12.18 -5.69 1.82
CA GLN A 139 13.29 -4.78 2.17
C GLN A 139 13.86 -5.01 3.57
N ALA A 140 13.23 -5.87 4.37
CA ALA A 140 13.71 -6.25 5.69
C ALA A 140 15.00 -7.08 5.56
N THR A 141 16.08 -6.65 6.21
CA THR A 141 17.38 -7.36 6.17
C THR A 141 17.24 -8.80 6.63
N ARG A 142 16.32 -9.08 7.55
CA ARG A 142 16.07 -10.44 8.08
C ARG A 142 15.64 -11.45 7.02
N TYR A 143 15.02 -10.99 5.92
CA TYR A 143 14.52 -11.86 4.85
C TYR A 143 15.35 -11.74 3.56
N GLN A 144 16.44 -10.96 3.58
CA GLN A 144 17.20 -10.60 2.39
C GLN A 144 17.70 -11.83 1.59
N ASP A 145 18.18 -12.87 2.27
CA ASP A 145 18.67 -14.09 1.62
C ASP A 145 17.56 -14.83 0.86
N GLY A 146 16.34 -14.79 1.40
CA GLY A 146 15.16 -15.42 0.77
C GLY A 146 14.58 -14.58 -0.35
N THR A 147 14.59 -13.25 -0.23
CA THR A 147 14.02 -12.34 -1.24
C THR A 147 14.98 -12.03 -2.37
N GLY A 148 16.28 -12.20 -2.16
CA GLY A 148 17.33 -11.84 -3.11
C GLY A 148 17.46 -10.34 -3.35
N LEU A 149 16.82 -9.50 -2.52
CA LEU A 149 16.82 -8.05 -2.71
C LEU A 149 18.16 -7.45 -2.27
N GLU A 150 18.92 -6.92 -3.22
CA GLU A 150 20.17 -6.23 -2.92
C GLU A 150 19.95 -4.83 -2.33
N ALA A 151 20.60 -4.55 -1.21
CA ALA A 151 20.56 -3.24 -0.58
C ALA A 151 21.34 -2.22 -1.41
N LYS A 152 20.74 -1.03 -1.60
CA LYS A 152 21.35 0.08 -2.34
C LYS A 152 21.50 1.30 -1.44
N ARG A 153 22.51 2.12 -1.75
CA ARG A 153 22.70 3.41 -1.07
C ARG A 153 21.54 4.34 -1.43
N VAL A 154 21.40 5.39 -0.62
CA VAL A 154 20.43 6.45 -0.92
C VAL A 154 20.75 7.10 -2.26
N GLU A 155 19.72 7.32 -3.07
CA GLU A 155 19.80 7.99 -4.37
C GLU A 155 20.29 9.43 -4.23
N THR A 156 20.92 9.94 -5.30
CA THR A 156 21.36 11.34 -5.33
C THR A 156 20.17 12.27 -5.53
N VAL A 157 20.29 13.53 -5.10
CA VAL A 157 19.26 14.55 -5.35
C VAL A 157 18.97 14.66 -6.84
N GLU A 158 20.01 14.67 -7.68
CA GLU A 158 19.87 14.76 -9.13
C GLU A 158 19.10 13.59 -9.74
N SER A 159 19.40 12.35 -9.33
CA SER A 159 18.70 11.12 -9.74
C SER A 159 17.20 11.22 -9.44
N VAL A 160 16.87 11.64 -8.20
CA VAL A 160 15.48 11.82 -7.76
C VAL A 160 14.76 12.91 -8.56
N LEU A 161 15.42 14.05 -8.79
CA LEU A 161 14.84 15.13 -9.58
C LEU A 161 14.67 14.75 -11.06
N ALA A 162 15.55 13.92 -11.62
CA ALA A 162 15.37 13.38 -12.96
C ALA A 162 14.14 12.47 -13.06
N ALA A 163 13.98 11.54 -12.11
CA ALA A 163 12.80 10.69 -12.04
C ALA A 163 11.51 11.49 -11.85
N ALA A 164 11.54 12.55 -11.02
CA ALA A 164 10.40 13.44 -10.82
C ALA A 164 10.01 14.20 -12.10
N ARG A 165 10.97 14.65 -12.92
CA ARG A 165 10.69 15.28 -14.22
C ARG A 165 9.99 14.32 -15.18
N VAL A 166 10.44 13.06 -15.23
CA VAL A 166 9.80 12.01 -16.04
C VAL A 166 8.37 11.75 -15.56
N ALA A 167 8.18 11.61 -14.24
CA ALA A 167 6.84 11.42 -13.67
C ALA A 167 5.90 12.59 -14.01
N LYS A 168 6.38 13.83 -13.88
CA LYS A 168 5.62 15.03 -14.23
C LYS A 168 5.24 15.06 -15.71
N ALA A 169 6.18 14.74 -16.60
CA ALA A 169 5.94 14.71 -18.04
C ALA A 169 4.87 13.68 -18.43
N ASN A 170 4.76 12.60 -17.65
CA ASN A 170 3.72 11.57 -17.80
C ASN A 170 2.45 11.84 -16.98
N GLY A 171 2.24 13.07 -16.50
CA GLY A 171 0.98 13.50 -15.88
C GLY A 171 0.83 13.23 -14.39
N SER A 172 1.85 12.67 -13.71
CA SER A 172 1.80 12.52 -12.25
C SER A 172 1.73 13.88 -11.55
N THR A 173 0.83 13.99 -10.58
CA THR A 173 0.60 15.24 -9.84
C THR A 173 1.24 15.26 -8.46
N ARG A 174 1.60 14.07 -7.95
CA ARG A 174 2.37 13.87 -6.71
C ARG A 174 3.55 12.94 -6.95
N PHE A 175 4.73 13.32 -6.47
CA PHE A 175 5.91 12.46 -6.47
C PHE A 175 6.24 12.02 -5.04
N CYS A 176 6.33 10.71 -4.86
CA CYS A 176 6.55 10.07 -3.57
C CYS A 176 7.96 9.47 -3.51
N MET A 177 8.65 9.62 -2.39
CA MET A 177 9.97 9.04 -2.15
C MET A 177 9.93 8.11 -0.95
N GLY A 178 10.27 6.82 -1.14
CA GLY A 178 10.32 5.83 -0.07
C GLY A 178 11.73 5.41 0.27
N ALA A 179 12.02 5.32 1.57
CA ALA A 179 13.31 4.87 2.07
C ALA A 179 13.13 3.66 3.00
N ALA A 180 13.93 2.62 2.82
CA ALA A 180 13.94 1.43 3.66
C ALA A 180 14.66 1.68 5.01
N TRP A 181 14.12 2.59 5.81
CA TRP A 181 14.60 2.89 7.16
C TRP A 181 13.51 2.64 8.20
N ARG A 182 13.93 2.22 9.40
CA ARG A 182 13.07 2.22 10.59
C ARG A 182 12.63 3.64 10.94
N ASP A 183 13.61 4.53 11.05
CA ASP A 183 13.47 5.91 11.48
C ASP A 183 14.62 6.78 10.98
N MET A 184 14.49 8.07 11.24
CA MET A 184 15.47 9.10 10.89
C MET A 184 16.49 9.42 12.01
N ARG A 185 16.51 8.66 13.12
CA ARG A 185 17.45 8.92 14.22
C ARG A 185 18.89 8.72 13.74
N GLY A 186 19.74 9.71 14.02
CA GLY A 186 21.14 9.73 13.59
C GLY A 186 21.34 9.97 12.08
N ARG A 187 20.30 10.27 11.30
CA ARG A 187 20.37 10.41 9.83
C ARG A 187 20.43 11.85 9.34
N LYS A 188 21.18 12.71 10.03
CA LYS A 188 21.24 14.16 9.73
C LYS A 188 21.63 14.47 8.28
N ASN A 189 22.65 13.80 7.76
CA ASN A 189 23.09 13.99 6.36
C ASN A 189 22.05 13.51 5.35
N SER A 190 21.40 12.37 5.62
CA SER A 190 20.32 11.89 4.77
C SER A 190 19.14 12.85 4.79
N LEU A 191 18.72 13.35 5.96
CA LEU A 191 17.64 14.33 6.08
C LEU A 191 17.93 15.60 5.28
N LYS A 192 19.18 16.11 5.34
CA LYS A 192 19.59 17.25 4.51
C LYS A 192 19.39 16.98 3.02
N ASN A 193 19.78 15.80 2.53
CA ASN A 193 19.56 15.43 1.13
C ASN A 193 18.07 15.28 0.80
N ILE A 194 17.27 14.70 1.70
CA ILE A 194 15.80 14.61 1.52
C ILE A 194 15.18 16.01 1.44
N VAL A 195 15.60 16.95 2.28
CA VAL A 195 15.12 18.33 2.24
C VAL A 195 15.39 18.97 0.87
N GLU A 196 16.57 18.75 0.30
CA GLU A 196 16.88 19.26 -1.05
C GLU A 196 16.07 18.55 -2.16
N MET A 197 15.82 17.24 -2.03
CA MET A 197 14.90 16.53 -2.92
C MET A 197 13.48 17.11 -2.83
N VAL A 198 12.99 17.35 -1.62
CA VAL A 198 11.64 17.91 -1.38
C VAL A 198 11.51 19.29 -2.02
N LYS A 199 12.47 20.19 -1.77
CA LYS A 199 12.50 21.52 -2.39
C LYS A 199 12.51 21.44 -3.92
N GLY A 200 13.34 20.57 -4.49
CA GLY A 200 13.46 20.42 -5.93
C GLY A 200 12.18 19.92 -6.58
N VAL A 201 11.53 18.89 -6.01
CA VAL A 201 10.24 18.39 -6.54
C VAL A 201 9.14 19.44 -6.36
N LYS A 202 9.08 20.12 -5.20
CA LYS A 202 8.10 21.18 -4.95
C LYS A 202 8.27 22.35 -5.93
N GLY A 203 9.52 22.71 -6.24
CA GLY A 203 9.88 23.73 -7.22
C GLY A 203 9.45 23.39 -8.66
N MET A 204 9.20 22.11 -8.96
CA MET A 204 8.60 21.69 -10.23
C MET A 204 7.07 21.88 -10.26
N GLY A 205 6.45 22.38 -9.18
CA GLY A 205 5.00 22.53 -9.10
C GLY A 205 4.24 21.21 -8.91
N MET A 206 4.91 20.19 -8.37
CA MET A 206 4.29 18.92 -7.98
C MET A 206 4.03 18.88 -6.47
N GLU A 207 3.06 18.08 -6.06
CA GLU A 207 2.98 17.64 -4.67
C GLU A 207 4.14 16.69 -4.35
N VAL A 208 4.60 16.72 -3.09
CA VAL A 208 5.77 15.95 -2.66
C VAL A 208 5.44 15.15 -1.42
N CYS A 209 5.67 13.84 -1.49
CA CYS A 209 5.44 12.93 -0.38
C CYS A 209 6.71 12.14 -0.06
N VAL A 210 6.92 11.83 1.22
CA VAL A 210 7.99 10.93 1.66
C VAL A 210 7.46 9.85 2.59
N THR A 211 8.17 8.72 2.66
CA THR A 211 8.01 7.70 3.72
C THR A 211 9.39 7.28 4.19
N LEU A 212 9.81 7.81 5.34
CA LEU A 212 11.17 7.64 5.88
C LEU A 212 11.20 6.84 7.19
N GLY A 213 10.09 6.16 7.52
CA GLY A 213 9.89 5.51 8.80
C GLY A 213 9.34 6.48 9.86
N MET A 214 9.72 6.28 11.12
CA MET A 214 9.35 7.17 12.23
C MET A 214 10.20 8.44 12.24
N ILE A 215 9.55 9.57 12.54
CA ILE A 215 10.20 10.89 12.67
C ILE A 215 9.74 11.58 13.95
N ASP A 216 10.58 12.48 14.46
CA ASP A 216 10.21 13.41 15.54
C ASP A 216 9.61 14.72 15.00
N GLY A 217 9.17 15.60 15.92
CA GLY A 217 8.56 16.89 15.57
C GLY A 217 9.54 17.86 14.89
N GLU A 218 10.83 17.83 15.23
CA GLU A 218 11.83 18.70 14.60
C GLU A 218 12.05 18.30 13.14
N GLN A 219 12.18 17.00 12.89
CA GLN A 219 12.29 16.43 11.55
C GLN A 219 11.04 16.71 10.71
N ALA A 220 9.85 16.56 11.30
CA ALA A 220 8.59 16.90 10.64
C ALA A 220 8.56 18.38 10.23
N LYS A 221 8.97 19.29 11.13
CA LYS A 221 9.05 20.73 10.84
C LYS A 221 10.06 21.03 9.72
N GLN A 222 11.25 20.45 9.76
CA GLN A 222 12.25 20.63 8.68
C GLN A 222 11.71 20.18 7.31
N LEU A 223 10.96 19.07 7.26
CA LEU A 223 10.32 18.61 6.03
C LEU A 223 9.19 19.54 5.59
N LYS A 224 8.38 20.07 6.53
CA LYS A 224 7.33 21.05 6.23
C LYS A 224 7.93 22.32 5.63
N ASP A 225 8.97 22.87 6.25
CA ASP A 225 9.66 24.08 5.83
C ASP A 225 10.29 23.91 4.44
N ALA A 226 10.72 22.69 4.09
CA ALA A 226 11.21 22.35 2.77
C ALA A 226 10.09 22.31 1.69
N GLY A 227 8.82 22.29 2.09
CA GLY A 227 7.67 22.24 1.20
C GLY A 227 7.03 20.86 1.05
N LEU A 228 7.30 19.91 1.97
CA LEU A 228 6.67 18.59 1.95
C LEU A 228 5.15 18.73 2.06
N THR A 229 4.42 18.10 1.16
CA THR A 229 2.95 18.19 1.13
C THR A 229 2.30 17.06 1.92
N ALA A 230 2.84 15.85 1.83
CA ALA A 230 2.32 14.69 2.54
C ALA A 230 3.42 13.81 3.14
N TYR A 231 3.11 13.10 4.23
CA TYR A 231 3.99 12.09 4.82
C TYR A 231 3.23 10.77 4.90
N ASN A 232 3.79 9.71 4.32
CA ASN A 232 3.20 8.39 4.35
C ASN A 232 3.68 7.60 5.57
N HIS A 233 2.73 7.16 6.39
CA HIS A 233 2.98 6.37 7.59
C HIS A 233 1.75 5.51 7.93
N ASN A 234 1.64 4.35 7.30
CA ASN A 234 0.53 3.41 7.48
C ASN A 234 0.36 2.93 8.93
N VAL A 235 -0.81 2.41 9.27
CA VAL A 235 -0.97 1.60 10.50
C VAL A 235 -1.07 0.11 10.19
N ASP A 236 -1.04 -0.24 8.90
CA ASP A 236 -0.91 -1.58 8.30
C ASP A 236 -2.14 -2.47 8.51
N THR A 237 -2.62 -2.62 9.75
CA THR A 237 -3.77 -3.45 10.14
C THR A 237 -4.40 -2.91 11.45
N SER A 238 -5.24 -3.72 12.12
CA SER A 238 -5.77 -3.43 13.46
C SER A 238 -4.65 -3.38 14.50
N ARG A 239 -4.90 -2.71 15.63
CA ARG A 239 -3.97 -2.69 16.76
C ARG A 239 -3.76 -4.10 17.33
N GLU A 240 -4.80 -4.90 17.33
CA GLU A 240 -4.84 -6.23 17.92
C GLU A 240 -4.06 -7.25 17.10
N PHE A 241 -4.07 -7.14 15.76
CA PHE A 241 -3.37 -8.04 14.85
C PHE A 241 -1.94 -7.60 14.52
N TYR A 242 -1.61 -6.33 14.73
CA TYR A 242 -0.29 -5.75 14.39
C TYR A 242 0.92 -6.57 14.89
N PRO A 243 0.93 -7.11 16.14
CA PRO A 243 2.06 -7.89 16.65
C PRO A 243 2.32 -9.21 15.89
N ASN A 244 1.34 -9.73 15.13
CA ASN A 244 1.51 -10.92 14.30
C ASN A 244 2.27 -10.63 13.00
N VAL A 245 2.34 -9.36 12.60
CA VAL A 245 2.92 -8.92 11.32
C VAL A 245 4.26 -8.22 11.52
N ILE A 246 4.38 -7.41 12.58
CA ILE A 246 5.53 -6.56 12.86
C ILE A 246 5.78 -6.55 14.37
N THR A 247 7.00 -6.88 14.79
CA THR A 247 7.37 -6.89 16.23
C THR A 247 8.43 -5.86 16.58
N THR A 248 9.20 -5.37 15.61
CA THR A 248 10.27 -4.39 15.87
C THR A 248 9.76 -3.02 16.29
N ARG A 249 8.48 -2.69 16.12
CA ARG A 249 7.87 -1.41 16.50
C ARG A 249 6.47 -1.61 17.07
N THR A 250 6.04 -0.70 17.93
CA THR A 250 4.67 -0.72 18.48
C THR A 250 3.69 0.04 17.58
N TYR A 251 2.40 -0.24 17.75
CA TYR A 251 1.34 0.51 17.08
C TYR A 251 1.35 1.99 17.49
N ASP A 252 1.61 2.28 18.76
CA ASP A 252 1.64 3.65 19.29
C ASP A 252 2.82 4.48 18.78
N GLU A 253 3.97 3.86 18.49
CA GLU A 253 5.07 4.56 17.81
C GLU A 253 4.62 5.11 16.45
N ARG A 254 3.73 4.39 15.74
CA ARG A 254 3.17 4.84 14.47
C ARG A 254 2.21 6.00 14.66
N LEU A 255 1.28 5.88 15.61
CA LEU A 255 0.32 6.96 15.93
C LEU A 255 1.04 8.23 16.40
N LYS A 256 2.13 8.09 17.17
CA LYS A 256 2.96 9.23 17.59
C LYS A 256 3.60 9.94 16.40
N THR A 257 4.11 9.17 15.43
CA THR A 257 4.65 9.75 14.18
C THR A 257 3.56 10.49 13.41
N LEU A 258 2.34 9.95 13.35
CA LEU A 258 1.19 10.64 12.73
C LEU A 258 0.84 11.95 13.45
N SER A 259 0.99 12.01 14.78
CA SER A 259 0.86 13.27 15.52
C SER A 259 1.90 14.28 15.07
N HIS A 260 3.19 13.93 15.09
CA HIS A 260 4.26 14.85 14.69
C HIS A 260 4.07 15.41 13.27
N VAL A 261 3.63 14.56 12.33
CA VAL A 261 3.31 14.97 10.95
C VAL A 261 2.15 15.99 10.93
N ARG A 262 1.07 15.71 11.66
CA ARG A 262 -0.10 16.60 11.74
C ARG A 262 0.23 17.91 12.42
N ASP A 263 0.95 17.87 13.53
CA ASP A 263 1.33 19.03 14.33
C ASP A 263 2.27 19.96 13.54
N ALA A 264 3.09 19.40 12.65
CA ALA A 264 3.89 20.16 11.68
C ALA A 264 3.08 20.71 10.49
N GLY A 265 1.77 20.43 10.40
CA GLY A 265 0.92 20.87 9.30
C GLY A 265 1.19 20.16 7.96
N ILE A 266 1.72 18.94 7.99
CA ILE A 266 1.89 18.10 6.80
C ILE A 266 0.68 17.19 6.66
N ASN A 267 0.21 16.95 5.43
CA ASN A 267 -0.91 16.05 5.20
C ASN A 267 -0.52 14.60 5.56
N VAL A 268 -1.38 13.93 6.32
CA VAL A 268 -1.18 12.52 6.67
C VAL A 268 -1.65 11.63 5.51
N CYS A 269 -0.77 10.73 5.06
CA CYS A 269 -1.12 9.58 4.23
C CYS A 269 -0.97 8.31 5.07
N SER A 270 -2.07 7.68 5.48
CA SER A 270 -2.02 6.50 6.35
C SER A 270 -3.14 5.54 5.99
N GLY A 271 -2.78 4.28 5.76
CA GLY A 271 -3.72 3.21 5.47
C GLY A 271 -3.18 1.85 5.89
N GLY A 272 -3.54 0.80 5.16
CA GLY A 272 -3.21 -0.58 5.53
C GLY A 272 -3.02 -1.54 4.35
N ILE A 273 -2.80 -2.81 4.70
CA ILE A 273 -2.58 -3.92 3.77
C ILE A 273 -3.64 -4.99 4.06
N LEU A 274 -4.34 -5.42 3.03
CA LEU A 274 -5.35 -6.48 3.09
C LEU A 274 -4.73 -7.81 2.66
N GLY A 275 -5.04 -8.89 3.38
CA GLY A 275 -4.54 -10.23 3.10
C GLY A 275 -3.24 -10.59 3.84
N LEU A 276 -2.94 -9.94 4.96
CA LEU A 276 -1.86 -10.30 5.89
C LEU A 276 -2.18 -11.55 6.73
N GLY A 277 -3.36 -12.14 6.56
CA GLY A 277 -3.96 -13.11 7.47
C GLY A 277 -4.93 -12.48 8.47
N GLU A 278 -5.25 -11.19 8.30
CA GLU A 278 -6.18 -10.46 9.15
C GLU A 278 -7.64 -10.82 8.87
N THR A 279 -8.47 -10.78 9.91
CA THR A 279 -9.92 -11.02 9.82
C THR A 279 -10.69 -9.80 9.30
N SER A 280 -11.98 -9.97 9.04
CA SER A 280 -12.87 -8.84 8.75
C SER A 280 -12.93 -7.83 9.90
N GLU A 281 -12.87 -8.29 11.15
CA GLU A 281 -12.84 -7.42 12.34
C GLU A 281 -11.54 -6.63 12.46
N ASP A 282 -10.43 -7.19 11.98
CA ASP A 282 -9.16 -6.45 11.92
C ASP A 282 -9.20 -5.32 10.88
N ARG A 283 -9.86 -5.56 9.74
CA ARG A 283 -10.11 -4.51 8.73
C ARG A 283 -11.01 -3.41 9.29
N ILE A 284 -12.03 -3.76 10.07
CA ILE A 284 -12.85 -2.79 10.81
C ILE A 284 -11.99 -2.01 11.83
N GLY A 285 -11.06 -2.67 12.53
CA GLY A 285 -10.14 -2.03 13.46
C GLY A 285 -9.15 -1.05 12.83
N LEU A 286 -8.64 -1.39 11.63
CA LEU A 286 -7.86 -0.49 10.79
C LEU A 286 -8.68 0.75 10.43
N LEU A 287 -9.88 0.56 9.89
CA LEU A 287 -10.80 1.63 9.48
C LEU A 287 -11.18 2.53 10.66
N HIS A 288 -11.48 1.93 11.81
CA HIS A 288 -11.77 2.65 13.05
C HIS A 288 -10.59 3.52 13.47
N THR A 289 -9.37 2.97 13.47
CA THR A 289 -8.18 3.75 13.86
C THR A 289 -8.00 4.99 12.99
N VAL A 290 -8.05 4.84 11.66
CA VAL A 290 -7.78 5.97 10.75
C VAL A 290 -8.92 7.00 10.72
N SER A 291 -10.17 6.57 10.90
CA SER A 291 -11.34 7.45 10.94
C SER A 291 -11.55 8.14 12.29
N THR A 292 -10.89 7.69 13.35
CA THR A 292 -10.97 8.30 14.70
C THR A 292 -9.72 9.09 15.11
N LEU A 293 -8.78 9.28 14.18
CA LEU A 293 -7.69 10.24 14.37
C LEU A 293 -8.26 11.66 14.59
N PRO A 294 -7.51 12.58 15.25
CA PRO A 294 -7.95 13.98 15.44
C PRO A 294 -8.39 14.67 14.14
N SER A 295 -7.81 14.25 13.02
CA SER A 295 -8.28 14.52 11.68
C SER A 295 -8.10 13.27 10.82
N HIS A 296 -9.06 13.00 9.93
CA HIS A 296 -8.93 11.94 8.93
C HIS A 296 -7.66 12.15 8.11
N PRO A 297 -6.99 11.07 7.68
CA PRO A 297 -5.88 11.21 6.75
C PRO A 297 -6.34 11.89 5.45
N GLU A 298 -5.47 12.69 4.85
CA GLU A 298 -5.74 13.30 3.54
C GLU A 298 -5.86 12.22 2.46
N SER A 299 -5.03 11.19 2.58
CA SER A 299 -5.00 10.02 1.70
C SER A 299 -4.98 8.72 2.52
N PHE A 300 -5.90 7.81 2.21
CA PHE A 300 -5.98 6.45 2.75
C PHE A 300 -5.60 5.44 1.66
N PRO A 301 -4.34 4.95 1.64
CA PRO A 301 -3.93 3.90 0.73
C PRO A 301 -4.46 2.53 1.18
N VAL A 302 -5.17 1.86 0.27
CA VAL A 302 -5.59 0.47 0.40
C VAL A 302 -4.63 -0.37 -0.43
N ASN A 303 -3.78 -1.13 0.25
CA ASN A 303 -2.88 -2.08 -0.39
C ASN A 303 -3.48 -3.47 -0.30
N ALA A 304 -3.39 -4.27 -1.35
CA ALA A 304 -3.50 -5.72 -1.22
C ALA A 304 -2.08 -6.30 -1.05
N LEU A 305 -1.94 -7.32 -0.20
CA LEU A 305 -0.68 -8.03 -0.04
C LEU A 305 -0.18 -8.49 -1.41
N VAL A 306 1.07 -8.16 -1.71
CA VAL A 306 1.82 -8.74 -2.82
C VAL A 306 2.73 -9.79 -2.20
N PRO A 307 2.44 -11.10 -2.35
CA PRO A 307 3.27 -12.16 -1.78
C PRO A 307 4.65 -12.13 -2.45
N ILE A 308 5.70 -11.97 -1.64
CA ILE A 308 7.08 -11.96 -2.14
C ILE A 308 7.80 -13.17 -1.57
N LYS A 309 8.24 -14.06 -2.47
CA LYS A 309 9.02 -15.25 -2.11
C LYS A 309 10.18 -14.89 -1.18
N GLY A 310 10.35 -15.68 -0.12
CA GLY A 310 11.37 -15.47 0.91
C GLY A 310 10.94 -14.60 2.09
N THR A 311 9.84 -13.86 1.98
CA THR A 311 9.17 -13.26 3.15
C THR A 311 8.29 -14.30 3.84
N PRO A 312 7.98 -14.17 5.15
CA PRO A 312 7.06 -15.07 5.84
C PRO A 312 5.67 -15.18 5.19
N LEU A 313 5.20 -14.12 4.52
CA LEU A 313 3.93 -14.10 3.79
C LEU A 313 4.10 -14.35 2.28
N GLY A 314 5.22 -14.94 1.86
CA GLY A 314 5.57 -15.11 0.45
C GLY A 314 4.69 -16.09 -0.33
N ASP A 315 4.07 -17.04 0.37
CA ASP A 315 3.20 -18.08 -0.21
C ASP A 315 1.71 -17.85 0.12
N THR A 316 1.37 -16.68 0.68
CA THR A 316 0.00 -16.33 1.03
C THR A 316 -0.83 -16.12 -0.25
N PRO A 317 -2.02 -16.74 -0.39
CA PRO A 317 -2.91 -16.47 -1.51
C PRO A 317 -3.40 -15.01 -1.53
N PRO A 318 -3.68 -14.45 -2.72
CA PRO A 318 -4.22 -13.11 -2.83
C PRO A 318 -5.54 -12.93 -2.09
N ILE A 319 -5.73 -11.77 -1.47
CA ILE A 319 -7.00 -11.39 -0.86
C ILE A 319 -8.12 -11.39 -1.93
N PRO A 320 -9.31 -11.96 -1.63
CA PRO A 320 -10.44 -11.89 -2.54
C PRO A 320 -10.85 -10.44 -2.85
N PHE A 321 -11.17 -10.17 -4.11
CA PHE A 321 -11.61 -8.85 -4.55
C PHE A 321 -12.82 -8.29 -3.77
N PRO A 322 -13.84 -9.09 -3.38
CA PRO A 322 -14.93 -8.60 -2.53
C PRO A 322 -14.47 -7.90 -1.26
N SER A 323 -13.41 -8.40 -0.60
CA SER A 323 -12.86 -7.78 0.61
C SER A 323 -12.20 -6.43 0.30
N VAL A 324 -11.48 -6.32 -0.82
CA VAL A 324 -10.88 -5.05 -1.27
C VAL A 324 -11.97 -4.00 -1.55
N LEU A 325 -13.00 -4.38 -2.32
CA LEU A 325 -14.11 -3.49 -2.66
C LEU A 325 -14.87 -3.05 -1.41
N ARG A 326 -15.14 -3.98 -0.49
CA ARG A 326 -15.81 -3.70 0.79
C ARG A 326 -15.04 -2.72 1.65
N THR A 327 -13.71 -2.89 1.75
CA THR A 327 -12.85 -1.95 2.48
C THR A 327 -12.85 -0.56 1.84
N ILE A 328 -12.74 -0.47 0.50
CA ILE A 328 -12.78 0.82 -0.22
C ILE A 328 -14.12 1.54 -0.01
N ALA A 329 -15.22 0.82 -0.19
CA ALA A 329 -16.55 1.39 -0.07
C ALA A 329 -16.84 1.84 1.38
N THR A 330 -16.47 1.03 2.36
CA THR A 330 -16.59 1.41 3.78
C THR A 330 -15.73 2.64 4.09
N ALA A 331 -14.47 2.66 3.65
CA ALA A 331 -13.56 3.78 3.85
C ALA A 331 -14.11 5.09 3.28
N ARG A 332 -14.73 5.04 2.08
CA ARG A 332 -15.34 6.21 1.46
C ARG A 332 -16.52 6.75 2.25
N ILE A 333 -17.39 5.87 2.75
CA ILE A 333 -18.55 6.30 3.55
C ILE A 333 -18.09 6.97 4.85
N ILE A 334 -17.13 6.38 5.57
CA ILE A 334 -16.72 6.88 6.90
C ILE A 334 -15.72 8.05 6.82
N MET A 335 -14.93 8.14 5.75
CA MET A 335 -13.98 9.22 5.48
C MET A 335 -14.32 9.94 4.15
N PRO A 336 -15.45 10.66 4.08
CA PRO A 336 -16.03 11.12 2.82
C PRO A 336 -15.16 12.09 2.04
N ALA A 337 -14.33 12.88 2.72
CA ALA A 337 -13.42 13.83 2.09
C ALA A 337 -12.01 13.27 1.84
N THR A 338 -11.69 12.03 2.23
CA THR A 338 -10.34 11.45 2.10
C THR A 338 -10.10 10.94 0.67
N ILE A 339 -8.88 11.09 0.15
CA ILE A 339 -8.47 10.43 -1.10
C ILE A 339 -8.27 8.95 -0.77
N ILE A 340 -8.95 8.06 -1.49
CA ILE A 340 -8.80 6.62 -1.30
C ILE A 340 -7.98 6.08 -2.46
N ARG A 341 -6.80 5.56 -2.15
CA ARG A 341 -5.83 5.14 -3.16
C ARG A 341 -5.83 3.63 -3.31
N ILE A 342 -6.02 3.15 -4.53
CA ILE A 342 -5.68 1.77 -4.89
C ILE A 342 -4.15 1.74 -5.03
N ALA A 343 -3.48 1.16 -4.04
CA ALA A 343 -2.04 1.24 -3.89
C ALA A 343 -1.34 -0.05 -4.38
N ALA A 344 -0.56 -0.73 -3.54
CA ALA A 344 0.08 -1.99 -3.92
C ALA A 344 -0.96 -3.08 -4.19
N GLY A 345 -0.63 -4.01 -5.10
CA GLY A 345 -1.54 -5.07 -5.55
C GLY A 345 -2.45 -4.68 -6.73
N ARG A 346 -2.45 -3.43 -7.20
CA ARG A 346 -3.23 -3.02 -8.39
C ARG A 346 -2.86 -3.81 -9.65
N LYS A 347 -1.57 -4.14 -9.83
CA LYS A 347 -1.09 -4.82 -11.05
C LYS A 347 -1.74 -6.19 -11.29
N THR A 348 -2.21 -6.86 -10.23
CA THR A 348 -2.90 -8.16 -10.33
C THR A 348 -4.42 -8.02 -10.43
N MET A 349 -4.94 -6.80 -10.40
CA MET A 349 -6.36 -6.50 -10.51
C MET A 349 -6.74 -6.30 -11.98
N SER A 350 -7.79 -6.99 -12.44
CA SER A 350 -8.33 -6.76 -13.78
C SER A 350 -8.85 -5.33 -13.92
N GLU A 351 -8.96 -4.85 -15.15
CA GLU A 351 -9.41 -3.50 -15.44
C GLU A 351 -10.82 -3.22 -14.90
N GLU A 352 -11.74 -4.17 -15.02
CA GLU A 352 -13.12 -4.06 -14.54
C GLU A 352 -13.18 -3.96 -13.00
N LYS A 353 -12.29 -4.69 -12.32
CA LYS A 353 -12.15 -4.61 -10.87
C LYS A 353 -11.63 -3.23 -10.44
N GLN A 354 -10.68 -2.66 -11.18
CA GLN A 354 -10.21 -1.29 -10.94
C GLN A 354 -11.33 -0.27 -11.18
N ALA A 355 -12.07 -0.40 -12.29
CA ALA A 355 -13.23 0.44 -12.61
C ALA A 355 -14.29 0.40 -11.51
N LEU A 356 -14.59 -0.79 -10.98
CA LEU A 356 -15.53 -0.95 -9.87
C LEU A 356 -15.02 -0.31 -8.57
N CYS A 357 -13.72 -0.37 -8.28
CA CYS A 357 -13.12 0.37 -7.17
C CYS A 357 -13.24 1.88 -7.34
N PHE A 358 -13.02 2.42 -8.55
CA PHE A 358 -13.22 3.84 -8.83
C PHE A 358 -14.69 4.25 -8.66
N MET A 359 -15.62 3.45 -9.20
CA MET A 359 -17.06 3.69 -9.03
C MET A 359 -17.48 3.68 -7.55
N ALA A 360 -16.90 2.77 -6.75
CA ALA A 360 -17.14 2.69 -5.31
C ALA A 360 -16.45 3.82 -4.52
N GLY A 361 -15.62 4.65 -5.14
CA GLY A 361 -15.08 5.88 -4.55
C GLY A 361 -13.59 5.87 -4.24
N ALA A 362 -12.82 4.90 -4.74
CA ALA A 362 -11.38 5.10 -4.90
C ALA A 362 -11.12 6.22 -5.93
N ASN A 363 -10.12 7.05 -5.69
CA ASN A 363 -9.82 8.21 -6.55
C ASN A 363 -8.34 8.59 -6.55
N ALA A 364 -7.47 7.60 -6.35
CA ALA A 364 -6.03 7.74 -6.57
C ALA A 364 -5.38 6.41 -6.90
N ILE A 365 -4.27 6.47 -7.63
CA ILE A 365 -3.42 5.32 -7.96
C ILE A 365 -1.94 5.70 -7.93
N PHE A 366 -1.08 4.68 -7.86
CA PHE A 366 0.32 4.84 -8.23
C PHE A 366 0.52 4.56 -9.73
N THR A 367 1.34 5.33 -10.42
CA THR A 367 1.62 5.14 -11.86
C THR A 367 3.11 5.20 -12.15
N GLY A 368 3.55 4.40 -13.11
CA GLY A 368 4.94 4.24 -13.54
C GLY A 368 5.33 2.78 -13.72
N GLU A 369 6.57 2.51 -14.09
CA GLU A 369 7.00 1.13 -14.36
C GLU A 369 7.10 0.27 -13.08
N LYS A 370 7.45 0.88 -11.94
CA LYS A 370 7.73 0.18 -10.68
C LYS A 370 7.22 0.95 -9.47
N MET A 371 6.92 0.18 -8.42
CA MET A 371 6.71 0.65 -7.05
C MET A 371 8.06 0.67 -6.30
N LEU A 372 8.07 0.32 -5.00
CA LEU A 372 9.31 0.24 -4.23
C LEU A 372 10.19 -0.94 -4.66
N THR A 373 9.60 -2.12 -4.77
CA THR A 373 10.30 -3.37 -5.11
C THR A 373 9.51 -4.29 -6.04
N THR A 374 8.28 -3.91 -6.39
CA THR A 374 7.37 -4.69 -7.24
C THR A 374 6.99 -3.89 -8.46
N ASP A 375 6.46 -4.56 -9.47
CA ASP A 375 5.96 -3.90 -10.68
C ASP A 375 4.73 -3.02 -10.38
N CYS A 376 4.51 -2.04 -11.24
CA CYS A 376 3.33 -1.18 -11.26
C CYS A 376 2.68 -1.24 -12.66
N ASN A 377 1.55 -0.57 -12.85
CA ASN A 377 0.98 -0.39 -14.19
C ASN A 377 1.64 0.84 -14.84
N GLY A 378 2.04 0.68 -16.10
CA GLY A 378 2.74 1.73 -16.84
C GLY A 378 1.81 2.89 -17.22
N TRP A 379 2.41 4.04 -17.54
CA TRP A 379 1.65 5.26 -17.88
C TRP A 379 0.72 5.10 -19.07
N ASP A 380 1.14 4.38 -20.12
CA ASP A 380 0.31 4.14 -21.31
C ASP A 380 -0.87 3.22 -21.01
N GLU A 381 -0.65 2.19 -20.19
CA GLU A 381 -1.68 1.26 -19.71
C GLU A 381 -2.75 2.01 -18.91
N ASP A 382 -2.31 2.85 -17.96
CA ASP A 382 -3.19 3.70 -17.15
C ASP A 382 -3.94 4.72 -18.01
N SER A 383 -3.26 5.39 -18.93
CA SER A 383 -3.87 6.40 -19.82
C SER A 383 -4.93 5.78 -20.72
N ALA A 384 -4.67 4.58 -21.26
CA ALA A 384 -5.63 3.86 -22.09
C ALA A 384 -6.87 3.41 -21.29
N MET A 385 -6.67 2.92 -20.06
CA MET A 385 -7.77 2.61 -19.14
C MET A 385 -8.60 3.86 -18.85
N PHE A 386 -7.94 4.99 -18.54
CA PHE A 386 -8.63 6.24 -18.24
C PHE A 386 -9.51 6.70 -19.41
N GLY A 387 -8.99 6.63 -20.64
CA GLY A 387 -9.76 6.93 -21.84
C GLY A 387 -10.99 6.03 -22.03
N ARG A 388 -10.89 4.73 -21.71
CA ARG A 388 -12.02 3.79 -21.81
C ARG A 388 -13.12 4.05 -20.78
N TRP A 389 -12.74 4.37 -19.54
CA TRP A 389 -13.67 4.52 -18.41
C TRP A 389 -14.08 5.98 -18.15
N GLY A 390 -13.62 6.94 -18.97
CA GLY A 390 -13.96 8.35 -18.82
C GLY A 390 -13.33 9.00 -17.58
N LEU A 391 -12.16 8.51 -17.16
CA LEU A 391 -11.41 9.06 -16.03
C LEU A 391 -10.40 10.11 -16.52
N VAL A 392 -10.11 11.08 -15.67
CA VAL A 392 -9.15 12.16 -15.93
C VAL A 392 -8.17 12.33 -14.77
N PRO A 393 -6.92 12.73 -15.02
CA PRO A 393 -5.98 13.06 -13.95
C PRO A 393 -6.44 14.28 -13.14
N MET A 394 -6.48 14.13 -11.81
CA MET A 394 -6.71 15.24 -10.87
C MET A 394 -5.52 16.19 -10.87
N LYS A 395 -5.74 17.52 -10.83
CA LYS A 395 -4.66 18.51 -10.86
C LYS A 395 -3.92 18.57 -9.53
N SER A 396 -2.64 18.95 -9.59
CA SER A 396 -1.82 19.15 -8.39
C SER A 396 -2.37 20.31 -7.55
N PHE A 397 -2.39 20.15 -6.23
CA PHE A 397 -2.92 21.13 -5.26
C PHE A 397 -4.41 21.49 -5.39
N GLU A 398 -5.18 20.76 -6.19
CA GLU A 398 -6.61 21.01 -6.40
C GLU A 398 -7.43 20.76 -5.14
N LYS A 399 -7.08 19.69 -4.41
CA LYS A 399 -7.76 19.36 -3.17
C LYS A 399 -7.21 20.20 -2.02
N LYS A 400 -8.02 21.15 -1.54
CA LYS A 400 -7.74 21.87 -0.30
C LYS A 400 -8.08 20.98 0.90
N PRO A 401 -7.34 21.09 2.03
CA PRO A 401 -7.78 20.50 3.29
C PRO A 401 -9.21 20.98 3.60
N VAL A 402 -10.05 20.09 4.14
CA VAL A 402 -11.38 20.48 4.61
C VAL A 402 -11.19 21.54 5.71
N GLN A 403 -11.49 22.80 5.40
CA GLN A 403 -11.51 23.88 6.40
C GLN A 403 -12.73 23.65 7.30
N GLY A 404 -12.51 23.46 8.60
CA GLY A 404 -13.63 23.30 9.55
C GLY A 404 -13.38 22.48 10.83
N VAL A 405 -12.18 21.96 11.08
CA VAL A 405 -11.82 21.40 12.39
C VAL A 405 -10.69 22.27 12.95
N GLY A 406 -10.98 22.99 14.03
CA GLY A 406 -10.16 24.09 14.52
C GLY A 406 -8.68 23.72 14.66
N TYR A 407 -7.84 24.41 13.90
CA TYR A 407 -6.52 24.76 14.40
C TYR A 407 -6.77 25.75 15.52
N VAL A 408 -6.80 25.27 16.76
CA VAL A 408 -6.59 26.15 17.90
C VAL A 408 -5.16 26.68 17.75
N ASP A 409 -5.05 27.95 17.39
CA ASP A 409 -3.81 28.72 17.52
C ASP A 409 -3.33 28.55 18.96
N ALA A 410 -2.27 27.78 19.15
CA ALA A 410 -1.61 27.61 20.44
C ALA A 410 -0.78 28.86 20.82
N ALA A 411 -1.30 30.05 20.51
CA ALA A 411 -0.65 31.32 20.73
C ALA A 411 -1.66 32.45 21.00
N MET A 412 -2.64 32.22 21.88
CA MET A 412 -3.31 33.29 22.65
C MET A 412 -3.89 32.73 23.96
N SER A 413 -3.02 32.58 24.96
CA SER A 413 -3.34 32.72 26.40
C SER A 413 -2.05 32.81 27.20
#